data_AF-A0A9Q3IU15-F1
#
_entry.id   AF-A0A9Q3IU15-F1
#
_cell.length_a   1.000
_cell.length_b   1.000
_cell.length_c   1.000
_cell.angle_alpha   90.00
_cell.angle_beta   90.00
_cell.angle_gamma   90.00
#
_symmetry.space_group_name_H-M   'P 1'
#
loop_
_entity.id
_entity.type
_entity.pdbx_description
1 polymer ?
#
loop_
_entity_poly.entity_id
_entity_poly.type
_entity_poly.pdbx_seq_one_letter_code
_entity_poly.pdbx_strand_id
1 'polypeptide(L)'
;MDNQILAAKYRSVLKKVRPVNEPMPQELNPPLSTDSYETPLSPSSSISQETFKVTHERLQEIPVIPHEPWQKKLISIPKLILSHFTELIRERIRTVIYEQSTSSYTSPIFCVAKSNGRLRIVHDLQELDKVTIKEACLPPQIEEFVNSFSGRSCYGLGDMMGGYDERELDVTTRPLTTFETPLGRM
;
A
#
# COMPACT_ATOMS: atom_id res chain seq x y z
N MET A 1 32.63 -9.03 -0.98
CA MET A 1 32.67 -7.70 -0.35
C MET A 1 31.23 -7.26 -0.16
N ASP A 2 30.72 -7.44 1.06
CA ASP A 2 29.32 -7.19 1.40
C ASP A 2 29.06 -5.69 1.48
N ASN A 3 28.35 -5.15 0.48
CA ASN A 3 27.93 -3.75 0.45
C ASN A 3 26.78 -3.54 1.44
N GLN A 4 27.12 -3.24 2.70
CA GLN A 4 26.15 -2.83 3.70
C GLN A 4 25.54 -1.48 3.31
N ILE A 5 24.27 -1.50 2.89
CA ILE A 5 23.48 -0.31 2.59
C ILE A 5 23.27 0.46 3.90
N LEU A 6 23.96 1.60 4.05
CA LEU A 6 23.79 2.55 5.15
C LEU A 6 22.50 3.37 4.94
N ALA A 7 21.35 2.74 5.14
CA ALA A 7 20.06 3.41 5.29
C ALA A 7 19.57 3.26 6.74
N ALA A 8 18.66 4.14 7.18
CA ALA A 8 18.00 3.99 8.47
C ALA A 8 17.40 2.57 8.56
N LYS A 9 17.92 1.77 9.48
CA LYS A 9 17.49 0.39 9.67
C LYS A 9 16.12 0.41 10.34
N TYR A 10 15.07 0.20 9.54
CA TYR A 10 13.78 -0.18 10.10
C TYR A 10 13.92 -1.58 10.73
N ARG A 11 13.82 -1.67 12.07
CA ARG A 11 13.63 -2.98 12.71
C ARG A 11 12.25 -3.47 12.30
N SER A 12 12.19 -4.51 11.47
CA SER A 12 10.95 -5.24 11.27
C SER A 12 10.45 -5.70 12.64
N VAL A 13 9.20 -5.38 12.98
CA VAL A 13 8.53 -5.94 14.15
C VAL A 13 8.21 -7.42 13.85
N LEU A 14 9.25 -8.24 13.74
CA LEU A 14 9.14 -9.69 13.83
C LEU A 14 9.06 -10.07 15.30
N LYS A 15 8.01 -9.62 15.98
CA LYS A 15 7.39 -10.44 17.00
C LYS A 15 6.15 -11.02 16.35
N LYS A 16 6.36 -12.07 15.55
CA LYS A 16 5.28 -13.01 15.26
C LYS A 16 4.88 -13.55 16.63
N VAL A 17 3.77 -13.03 17.16
CA VAL A 17 3.16 -13.59 18.37
C VAL A 17 2.91 -15.05 18.02
N ARG A 18 3.70 -15.94 18.63
CA ARG A 18 3.36 -17.36 18.55
C ARG A 18 2.03 -17.47 19.26
N PRO A 19 1.01 -18.09 18.65
CA PRO A 19 -0.23 -18.34 19.36
C PRO A 19 0.14 -19.01 20.68
N VAL A 20 -0.23 -18.39 21.79
CA VAL A 20 0.01 -18.91 23.14
C VAL A 20 -0.83 -20.18 23.36
N ASN A 21 -1.85 -20.36 22.53
CA ASN A 21 -2.75 -21.49 22.58
C ASN A 21 -2.26 -22.59 21.64
N GLU A 22 -2.20 -23.81 22.17
CA GLU A 22 -2.06 -25.02 21.37
C GLU A 22 -3.20 -25.07 20.34
N PRO A 23 -2.94 -25.53 19.10
CA PRO A 23 -4.02 -25.77 18.15
C PRO A 23 -5.03 -26.72 18.80
N MET A 24 -6.33 -26.44 18.66
CA MET A 24 -7.35 -27.33 19.23
C MET A 24 -7.09 -28.77 18.77
N PRO A 25 -7.05 -29.75 19.69
CA PRO A 25 -6.87 -31.14 19.33
C PRO A 25 -7.92 -31.56 18.31
N GLN A 26 -7.49 -32.13 17.18
CA GLN A 26 -8.40 -32.58 16.12
C GLN A 26 -9.38 -33.66 16.60
N GLU A 27 -9.02 -34.38 17.67
CA GLU A 27 -9.85 -35.41 18.32
C GLU A 27 -11.04 -34.84 19.10
N LEU A 28 -11.01 -33.56 19.48
CA LEU A 28 -12.14 -32.86 20.12
C LEU A 28 -13.22 -32.43 19.12
N ASN A 29 -12.93 -32.53 17.82
CA ASN A 29 -13.90 -32.26 16.78
C ASN A 29 -14.47 -33.62 16.34
N PRO A 30 -15.68 -34.03 16.77
CA PRO A 30 -16.29 -35.24 16.26
C PRO A 30 -16.37 -35.13 14.72
N PRO A 31 -16.26 -36.23 13.97
CA PRO A 31 -16.51 -36.19 12.54
C PRO A 31 -17.91 -35.61 12.36
N LEU A 32 -17.97 -34.40 11.78
CA LEU A 32 -19.22 -33.77 11.39
C LEU A 32 -19.99 -34.78 10.55
N SER A 33 -21.26 -35.02 10.89
CA SER A 33 -22.15 -35.81 10.06
C SER A 33 -22.01 -35.28 8.63
N THR A 34 -21.63 -36.15 7.70
CA THR A 34 -21.62 -35.86 6.27
C THR A 34 -23.04 -35.85 5.72
N ASP A 35 -24.00 -35.37 6.51
CA ASP A 35 -25.28 -34.98 5.97
C ASP A 35 -24.96 -33.82 5.03
N SER A 36 -25.24 -34.05 3.75
CA SER A 36 -25.15 -33.05 2.71
C SER A 36 -26.02 -31.87 3.16
N TYR A 37 -25.43 -30.86 3.79
CA TYR A 37 -26.08 -29.57 3.90
C TYR A 37 -26.28 -29.13 2.46
N GLU A 38 -27.51 -29.22 1.97
CA GLU A 38 -27.93 -28.47 0.79
C GLU A 38 -27.82 -26.99 1.17
N THR A 39 -26.59 -26.48 1.08
CA THR A 39 -26.35 -25.06 0.98
C THR A 39 -26.99 -24.68 -0.34
N PRO A 40 -28.04 -23.83 -0.36
CA PRO A 40 -28.48 -23.27 -1.61
C PRO A 40 -27.26 -22.57 -2.17
N LEU A 41 -26.65 -23.15 -3.21
CA LEU A 41 -25.62 -22.47 -3.96
C LEU A 41 -26.30 -21.17 -4.39
N SER A 42 -25.84 -20.04 -3.84
CA SER A 42 -26.18 -18.75 -4.42
C SER A 42 -25.92 -18.91 -5.91
N PRO A 43 -26.93 -18.68 -6.79
CA PRO A 43 -26.74 -18.81 -8.23
C PRO A 43 -25.48 -18.03 -8.55
N SER A 44 -24.54 -18.73 -9.19
CA SER A 44 -23.13 -18.38 -9.29
C SER A 44 -22.93 -16.87 -9.23
N SER A 45 -22.15 -16.39 -8.26
CA SER A 45 -21.58 -15.03 -8.32
C SER A 45 -21.22 -14.77 -9.77
N SER A 46 -21.95 -13.85 -10.39
CA SER A 46 -21.91 -13.58 -11.82
C SER A 46 -20.46 -13.59 -12.27
N ILE A 47 -20.19 -14.32 -13.35
CA ILE A 47 -18.90 -14.37 -14.08
C ILE A 47 -18.07 -13.14 -13.73
N SER A 48 -16.91 -13.34 -13.09
CA SER A 48 -15.97 -12.25 -12.79
C SER A 48 -15.77 -11.44 -14.06
N GLN A 49 -16.47 -10.31 -14.17
CA GLN A 49 -16.37 -9.46 -15.34
C GLN A 49 -14.99 -8.83 -15.27
N GLU A 50 -14.17 -9.04 -16.28
CA GLU A 50 -12.96 -8.24 -16.46
C GLU A 50 -13.39 -6.76 -16.47
N THR A 51 -13.03 -6.02 -15.42
CA THR A 51 -13.28 -4.59 -15.41
C THR A 51 -12.27 -3.98 -16.37
N PHE A 52 -12.72 -3.68 -17.58
CA PHE A 52 -11.90 -2.98 -18.57
C PHE A 52 -11.31 -1.69 -17.96
N LYS A 53 -10.06 -1.43 -18.31
CA LYS A 53 -9.16 -0.42 -17.72
C LYS A 53 -9.86 0.93 -17.47
N VAL A 54 -9.78 1.38 -16.22
CA VAL A 54 -10.06 2.73 -15.71
C VAL A 54 -11.43 3.29 -16.15
N THR A 55 -12.48 2.91 -15.43
CA THR A 55 -13.68 3.76 -15.37
C THR A 55 -13.27 5.10 -14.74
N HIS A 56 -13.55 6.23 -15.39
CA HIS A 56 -13.32 7.59 -14.85
C HIS A 56 -13.79 7.76 -13.39
N GLU A 57 -14.79 6.98 -12.98
CA GLU A 57 -15.34 6.88 -11.62
C GLU A 57 -14.34 6.42 -10.53
N ARG A 58 -13.14 5.94 -10.89
CA ARG A 58 -12.14 5.44 -9.93
C ARG A 58 -10.96 6.38 -9.68
N LEU A 59 -10.88 7.51 -10.38
CA LEU A 59 -9.84 8.51 -10.12
C LEU A 59 -9.99 9.02 -8.69
N GLN A 60 -8.92 8.90 -7.92
CA GLN A 60 -8.94 9.31 -6.53
C GLN A 60 -8.57 10.79 -6.45
N GLU A 61 -9.56 11.63 -6.21
CA GLU A 61 -9.35 13.03 -5.83
C GLU A 61 -8.92 13.09 -4.36
N ILE A 62 -7.89 13.89 -4.06
CA ILE A 62 -7.45 14.16 -2.70
C ILE A 62 -8.19 15.42 -2.20
N PRO A 63 -9.19 15.30 -1.31
CA PRO A 63 -9.90 16.46 -0.81
C PRO A 63 -8.98 17.28 0.10
N VAL A 64 -8.85 18.57 -0.19
CA VAL A 64 -7.96 19.48 0.55
C VAL A 64 -8.68 20.76 0.96
N ILE A 65 -8.32 21.32 2.11
CA ILE A 65 -8.74 22.66 2.52
C ILE A 65 -7.98 23.72 1.71
N PRO A 66 -8.46 24.98 1.60
CA PRO A 66 -7.68 26.06 0.99
C PRO A 66 -6.32 26.25 1.67
N HIS A 67 -5.24 26.23 0.90
CA HIS A 67 -3.87 26.33 1.40
C HIS A 67 -2.93 26.95 0.36
N GLU A 68 -1.74 27.34 0.80
CA GLU A 68 -0.66 27.77 -0.07
C GLU A 68 0.24 26.58 -0.46
N PRO A 69 0.78 26.55 -1.68
CA PRO A 69 1.73 25.51 -2.08
C PRO A 69 2.98 25.49 -1.20
N TRP A 70 3.41 24.30 -0.77
CA TRP A 70 4.63 24.13 0.00
C TRP A 70 5.82 23.74 -0.88
N GLN A 71 7.00 24.24 -0.51
CA GLN A 71 8.26 23.84 -1.10
C GLN A 71 9.22 23.41 0.01
N LYS A 72 9.44 22.10 0.12
CA LYS A 72 10.38 21.53 1.09
C LYS A 72 11.71 21.23 0.42
N LYS A 73 12.78 21.50 1.17
CA LYS A 73 14.13 21.17 0.73
C LYS A 73 14.32 19.67 0.65
N LEU A 74 14.98 19.22 -0.42
CA LEU A 74 15.32 17.82 -0.64
C LEU A 74 16.22 17.27 0.48
N ILE A 75 15.94 16.03 0.91
CA ILE A 75 16.80 15.25 1.79
C ILE A 75 17.97 14.71 0.97
N SER A 76 19.20 14.95 1.43
CA SER A 76 20.40 14.51 0.71
C SER A 76 20.45 12.98 0.63
N ILE A 77 20.44 12.44 -0.59
CA ILE A 77 20.58 11.01 -0.84
C ILE A 77 22.08 10.65 -0.78
N PRO A 78 22.50 9.69 0.06
CA PRO A 78 23.89 9.27 0.13
C PRO A 78 24.42 8.80 -1.24
N LYS A 79 25.63 9.25 -1.60
CA LYS A 79 26.26 8.92 -2.89
C LYS A 79 26.34 7.41 -3.14
N LEU A 80 26.54 6.62 -2.08
CA LEU A 80 26.62 5.16 -2.15
C LEU A 80 25.35 4.51 -2.70
N ILE A 81 24.16 5.08 -2.43
CA ILE A 81 22.87 4.52 -2.86
C ILE A 81 22.30 5.23 -4.10
N LEU A 82 22.96 6.28 -4.59
CA LEU A 82 22.45 7.15 -5.63
C LEU A 82 22.19 6.42 -6.96
N SER A 83 23.07 5.48 -7.35
CA SER A 83 22.90 4.69 -8.57
C SER A 83 21.65 3.80 -8.50
N HIS A 84 21.50 3.03 -7.42
CA HIS A 84 20.34 2.18 -7.18
C HIS A 84 19.05 2.99 -7.07
N PHE A 85 19.11 4.13 -6.40
CA PHE A 85 17.98 5.04 -6.29
C PHE A 85 17.56 5.60 -7.66
N THR A 86 18.52 6.06 -8.48
CA THR A 86 18.24 6.60 -9.81
C THR A 86 17.61 5.53 -10.72
N GLU A 87 18.10 4.29 -10.65
CA GLU A 87 17.51 3.18 -11.41
C GLU A 87 16.09 2.86 -10.95
N LEU A 88 15.84 2.90 -9.65
CA LEU A 88 14.50 2.71 -9.10
C LEU A 88 13.53 3.81 -9.57
N ILE A 89 13.96 5.07 -9.67
CA ILE A 89 13.13 6.14 -10.23
C ILE A 89 12.84 5.89 -11.72
N ARG A 90 13.85 5.50 -12.51
CA ARG A 90 13.64 5.16 -13.93
C ARG A 90 12.66 4.02 -14.12
N GLU A 91 12.74 2.99 -13.27
CA GLU A 91 11.79 1.88 -13.29
C GLU A 91 10.36 2.39 -13.04
N ARG A 92 10.16 3.27 -12.05
CA ARG A 92 8.85 3.83 -11.72
C ARG A 92 8.27 4.71 -12.83
N ILE A 93 9.11 5.45 -13.54
CA ILE A 93 8.72 6.20 -14.74
C ILE A 93 8.32 5.24 -15.86
N ARG A 94 9.10 4.18 -16.08
CA ARG A 94 8.83 3.16 -17.11
C ARG A 94 7.52 2.40 -16.85
N THR A 95 7.17 2.18 -15.58
CA THR A 95 5.90 1.56 -15.19
C THR A 95 4.74 2.56 -15.11
N VAL A 96 4.95 3.83 -15.48
CA VAL A 96 3.92 4.89 -15.47
C VAL A 96 3.34 5.14 -14.07
N ILE A 97 4.13 4.85 -13.02
CA ILE A 97 3.76 5.17 -11.63
C ILE A 97 4.15 6.62 -11.33
N TYR A 98 5.25 7.09 -11.91
CA TYR A 98 5.68 8.49 -11.82
C TYR A 98 5.64 9.14 -13.20
N GLU A 99 5.22 10.40 -13.22
CA GLU A 99 5.26 11.28 -14.38
C GLU A 99 6.07 12.54 -14.04
N GLN A 100 6.46 13.32 -15.05
CA GLN A 100 7.17 14.58 -14.82
C GLN A 100 6.16 15.67 -14.45
N SER A 101 6.50 16.51 -13.48
CA SER A 101 5.63 17.57 -12.96
C SER A 101 6.31 18.93 -13.00
N THR A 102 5.52 19.96 -13.34
CA THR A 102 5.90 21.38 -13.25
C THR A 102 5.23 22.08 -12.06
N SER A 103 4.65 21.31 -11.14
CA SER A 103 3.92 21.79 -9.98
C SER A 103 4.75 22.71 -9.08
N SER A 104 4.05 23.62 -8.40
CA SER A 104 4.64 24.49 -7.37
C SER A 104 4.83 23.79 -6.02
N TYR A 105 4.17 22.65 -5.81
CA TYR A 105 4.35 21.80 -4.63
C TYR A 105 5.66 21.02 -4.74
N THR A 106 6.34 20.81 -3.61
CA THR A 106 7.51 19.93 -3.55
C THR A 106 7.62 19.32 -2.16
N SER A 107 7.43 18.00 -2.10
CA SER A 107 7.65 17.18 -0.91
C SER A 107 9.01 16.47 -0.99
N PRO A 108 9.73 16.32 0.14
CA PRO A 108 10.99 15.61 0.12
C PRO A 108 10.76 14.10 0.06
N ILE A 109 11.73 13.39 -0.50
CA ILE A 109 11.77 11.94 -0.51
C ILE A 109 13.05 11.42 0.13
N PHE A 110 12.98 10.23 0.69
CA PHE A 110 14.14 9.52 1.22
C PHE A 110 14.02 8.01 0.97
N CYS A 111 15.11 7.29 1.18
CA CYS A 111 15.18 5.86 0.94
C CYS A 111 15.37 5.09 2.24
N VAL A 112 14.68 3.96 2.35
CA VAL A 112 14.85 2.98 3.43
C VAL A 112 15.25 1.64 2.83
N ALA A 113 16.25 0.99 3.41
CA ALA A 113 16.62 -0.36 3.01
C ALA A 113 15.65 -1.38 3.61
N LYS A 114 15.08 -2.23 2.76
CA LYS A 114 14.33 -3.42 3.19
C LYS A 114 15.29 -4.52 3.65
N SER A 115 14.76 -5.49 4.39
CA SER A 115 15.51 -6.68 4.84
C SER A 115 16.12 -7.49 3.68
N ASN A 116 15.52 -7.43 2.49
CA ASN A 116 16.02 -8.07 1.27
C ASN A 116 17.07 -7.22 0.52
N GLY A 117 17.57 -6.14 1.10
CA GLY A 117 18.56 -5.25 0.48
C GLY A 117 18.00 -4.31 -0.59
N ARG A 118 16.72 -4.42 -0.96
CA ARG A 118 16.10 -3.47 -1.90
C ARG A 118 15.81 -2.13 -1.23
N LEU A 119 15.90 -1.05 -2.00
CA LEU A 119 15.49 0.27 -1.56
C LEU A 119 13.97 0.43 -1.65
N ARG A 120 13.38 1.09 -0.66
CA ARG A 120 12.02 1.60 -0.68
C ARG A 120 12.08 3.13 -0.66
N ILE A 121 11.48 3.75 -1.66
CA ILE A 121 11.26 5.20 -1.68
C ILE A 121 10.15 5.51 -0.68
N VAL A 122 10.37 6.52 0.15
CA VAL A 122 9.40 7.04 1.10
C VAL A 122 9.19 8.51 0.77
N HIS A 123 7.93 8.85 0.52
CA HIS A 123 7.47 10.22 0.33
C HIS A 123 7.14 10.82 1.69
N ASP A 124 7.73 11.96 2.01
CA ASP A 124 7.38 12.71 3.21
C ASP A 124 6.19 13.62 2.91
N LEU A 125 4.99 13.06 3.09
CA LEU A 125 3.71 13.72 2.80
C LEU A 125 3.13 14.44 4.02
N GLN A 126 3.93 14.73 5.05
CA GLN A 126 3.44 15.37 6.28
C GLN A 126 2.78 16.75 6.05
N GLU A 127 3.19 17.51 5.04
CA GLU A 127 2.51 18.77 4.71
C GLU A 127 1.18 18.54 4.00
N LEU A 128 1.13 17.57 3.09
CA LEU A 128 -0.11 17.16 2.43
C LEU A 128 -1.12 16.67 3.47
N ASP A 129 -0.70 15.80 4.40
CA ASP A 129 -1.55 15.24 5.47
C ASP A 129 -2.20 16.30 6.37
N LYS A 130 -1.61 17.51 6.50
CA LYS A 130 -2.19 18.61 7.29
C LYS A 130 -3.33 19.31 6.57
N VAL A 131 -3.28 19.36 5.24
CA VAL A 131 -4.27 20.06 4.41
C VAL A 131 -5.32 19.11 3.85
N THR A 132 -5.06 17.80 3.83
CA THR A 132 -6.00 16.77 3.40
C THR A 132 -7.15 16.64 4.40
N ILE A 133 -8.38 16.69 3.87
CA ILE A 133 -9.60 16.38 4.60
C ILE A 133 -9.63 14.87 4.84
N LYS A 134 -9.75 14.46 6.11
CA LYS A 134 -9.69 13.05 6.48
C LYS A 134 -11.05 12.39 6.27
N GLU A 135 -11.06 11.36 5.44
CA GLU A 135 -12.22 10.49 5.25
C GLU A 135 -12.50 9.69 6.54
N ALA A 136 -13.77 9.66 6.96
CA ALA A 136 -14.21 8.96 8.16
C ALA A 136 -14.47 7.46 7.93
N CYS A 137 -13.81 6.86 6.93
CA CYS A 137 -13.93 5.43 6.65
C CYS A 137 -13.15 4.63 7.71
N LEU A 138 -13.83 4.35 8.82
CA LEU A 138 -13.27 3.53 9.89
C LEU A 138 -13.25 2.07 9.43
N PRO A 139 -12.14 1.34 9.67
CA PRO A 139 -12.15 -0.10 9.46
C PRO A 139 -13.22 -0.75 10.35
N PRO A 140 -13.81 -1.88 9.93
CA PRO A 140 -14.77 -2.60 10.76
C PRO A 140 -14.14 -2.97 12.10
N GLN A 141 -14.97 -3.03 13.12
CA GLN A 141 -14.52 -3.46 14.44
C GLN A 141 -13.98 -4.90 14.34
N ILE A 142 -12.86 -5.18 15.02
CA ILE A 142 -12.16 -6.46 14.90
C ILE A 142 -13.08 -7.62 15.29
N GLU A 143 -13.87 -7.47 16.35
CA GLU A 143 -14.81 -8.50 16.79
C GLU A 143 -15.89 -8.78 15.74
N GLU A 144 -16.44 -7.74 15.10
CA GLU A 144 -17.44 -7.89 14.04
C GLU A 144 -16.83 -8.59 12.82
N PHE A 145 -15.62 -8.17 12.43
CA PHE A 145 -14.88 -8.81 11.35
C PHE A 145 -14.64 -10.29 11.65
N VAL A 146 -14.15 -10.65 12.84
CA VAL A 146 -13.89 -12.04 13.24
C VAL A 146 -15.18 -12.86 13.33
N ASN A 147 -16.26 -12.30 13.87
CA ASN A 147 -17.55 -13.00 13.98
C ASN A 147 -18.14 -13.34 12.60
N SER A 148 -17.89 -12.52 11.57
CA SER A 148 -18.31 -12.80 10.19
C SER A 148 -17.71 -14.08 9.59
N PHE A 149 -16.62 -14.58 10.19
CA PHE A 149 -15.96 -15.82 9.82
C PHE A 149 -16.49 -17.03 10.58
N SER A 150 -17.22 -16.85 11.69
CA SER A 150 -17.72 -17.97 12.51
C SER A 150 -18.56 -18.98 11.71
N GLY A 151 -18.42 -20.26 12.05
CA GLY A 151 -19.16 -21.35 11.40
C GLY A 151 -18.65 -21.78 10.01
N ARG A 152 -17.60 -21.14 9.47
CA ARG A 152 -16.99 -21.55 8.19
C ARG A 152 -15.93 -22.65 8.41
N SER A 153 -15.94 -23.65 7.54
CA SER A 153 -15.02 -24.81 7.60
C SER A 153 -13.63 -24.52 7.03
N CYS A 154 -13.49 -23.52 6.17
CA CYS A 154 -12.23 -23.12 5.55
C CYS A 154 -12.16 -21.60 5.34
N TYR A 155 -10.93 -21.07 5.34
CA TYR A 155 -10.64 -19.66 5.10
C TYR A 155 -9.55 -19.51 4.04
N GLY A 156 -9.75 -18.56 3.13
CA GLY A 156 -8.72 -18.10 2.20
C GLY A 156 -8.25 -16.71 2.61
N LEU A 157 -6.93 -16.51 2.62
CA LEU A 157 -6.31 -15.20 2.81
C LEU A 157 -5.53 -14.84 1.56
N GLY A 158 -5.86 -13.71 0.96
CA GLY A 158 -5.13 -13.12 -0.15
C GLY A 158 -4.62 -11.73 0.22
N ASP A 159 -3.45 -11.37 -0.29
CA ASP A 159 -2.90 -10.01 -0.20
C ASP A 159 -2.64 -9.50 -1.62
N MET A 160 -3.02 -8.25 -1.88
CA MET A 160 -2.87 -7.61 -3.18
C MET A 160 -1.55 -6.83 -3.19
N MET A 161 -0.58 -7.31 -3.97
CA MET A 161 0.73 -6.68 -4.04
C MET A 161 0.66 -5.37 -4.82
N GLY A 162 0.97 -4.26 -4.16
CA GLY A 162 1.02 -2.96 -4.82
C GLY A 162 -0.35 -2.30 -4.98
N GLY A 163 -1.36 -2.68 -4.20
CA GLY A 163 -2.72 -2.18 -4.37
C GLY A 163 -2.91 -0.66 -4.29
N TYR A 164 -1.98 0.09 -3.68
CA TYR A 164 -1.99 1.55 -3.74
C TYR A 164 -1.54 2.09 -5.11
N ASP A 165 -0.55 1.44 -5.74
CA ASP A 165 -0.01 1.85 -7.05
C ASP A 165 -1.01 1.57 -8.19
N GLU A 166 -2.02 0.73 -7.96
CA GLU A 166 -3.08 0.42 -8.93
C GLU A 166 -4.18 1.49 -9.00
N ARG A 167 -4.28 2.38 -8.00
CA ARG A 167 -5.27 3.45 -7.99
C ARG A 167 -4.68 4.72 -8.60
N GLU A 168 -5.22 5.14 -9.73
CA GLU A 168 -4.81 6.37 -10.39
C GLU A 168 -5.37 7.60 -9.67
N LEU A 169 -4.52 8.61 -9.50
CA LEU A 169 -4.90 9.91 -8.93
C LEU A 169 -5.58 10.77 -10.00
N ASP A 170 -6.58 11.55 -9.57
CA ASP A 170 -7.20 12.54 -10.45
C ASP A 170 -6.18 13.59 -10.90
N VAL A 171 -6.21 13.95 -12.19
CA VAL A 171 -5.27 14.87 -12.83
C VAL A 171 -5.17 16.21 -12.07
N THR A 172 -6.27 16.65 -11.45
CA THR A 172 -6.32 17.91 -10.68
C THR A 172 -5.53 17.84 -9.37
N THR A 173 -5.39 16.66 -8.77
CA THR A 173 -4.76 16.47 -7.44
C THR A 173 -3.38 15.82 -7.50
N ARG A 174 -2.96 15.26 -8.64
CA ARG A 174 -1.57 14.79 -8.86
C ARG A 174 -0.49 15.81 -8.49
N PRO A 175 -0.65 17.12 -8.77
CA PRO A 175 0.37 18.11 -8.39
C PRO A 175 0.65 18.17 -6.89
N LEU A 176 -0.26 17.72 -6.02
CA LEU A 176 -0.12 17.72 -4.57
C LEU A 176 0.92 16.71 -4.07
N THR A 177 1.14 15.64 -4.83
CA THR A 177 2.10 14.57 -4.49
C THR A 177 3.46 14.77 -5.13
N THR A 178 3.73 15.95 -5.70
CA THR A 178 4.99 16.24 -6.41
C THR A 178 6.22 16.21 -5.48
N PHE A 179 7.31 15.65 -5.99
CA PHE A 179 8.58 15.50 -5.29
C PHE A 179 9.79 15.74 -6.21
N GLU A 180 10.94 16.02 -5.62
CA GLU A 180 12.16 16.32 -6.36
C GLU A 180 13.14 15.14 -6.37
N THR A 181 13.69 14.84 -7.54
CA THR A 181 14.70 13.80 -7.75
C THR A 181 15.89 14.35 -8.53
N PRO A 182 17.04 13.66 -8.53
CA PRO A 182 18.17 13.99 -9.41
C PRO A 182 17.85 13.95 -10.92
N LEU A 183 16.73 13.33 -11.32
CA LEU A 183 16.27 13.28 -12.71
C LEU A 183 15.28 14.41 -13.05
N GLY A 184 14.91 15.24 -12.07
CA GLY A 184 13.90 16.28 -12.21
C GLY A 184 12.77 16.13 -11.20
N ARG A 185 11.78 17.02 -11.36
CA ARG A 185 10.57 17.09 -10.54
C ARG A 185 9.50 16.16 -11.11
N MET A 186 8.98 15.28 -10.27
CA MET A 186 7.99 14.27 -10.59
C MET A 186 6.69 14.57 -9.83
#